data_AF-A0A934BXP6-F1
#
_entry.id   AF-A0A934BXP6-F1
#
_cell.length_a   1.000
_cell.length_b   1.000
_cell.length_c   1.000
_cell.angle_alpha   90.00
_cell.angle_beta   90.00
_cell.angle_gamma   90.00
#
_symmetry.space_group_name_H-M   'P 1'
#
loop_
_entity.id
_entity.type
_entity.pdbx_description
1 polymer ?
#
loop_
_entity_poly.entity_id
_entity_poly.type
_entity_poly.pdbx_seq_one_letter_code
_entity_poly.pdbx_strand_id
1 'polypeptide(L)'
;MSDSHVTPARPVSLFTIGLLLVVFAAFLVVVRYLYTPAAEAPYNAAAENLPKDMEWRATAELRRKALAELRAKETKQAASYAWIDQKAGVVQLPLDRAMDLTVQHYQAKK
;
A
#
# COMPACT_ATOMS: atom_id res chain seq x y z
N MET A 1 -41.09 -45.36 0.49
CA MET A 1 -39.69 -45.57 0.06
C MET A 1 -39.54 -44.83 -1.25
N SER A 2 -38.74 -43.77 -1.27
CA SER A 2 -38.59 -42.91 -2.44
C SER A 2 -37.50 -43.50 -3.33
N ASP A 3 -37.86 -43.97 -4.51
CA ASP A 3 -36.91 -44.52 -5.47
C ASP A 3 -36.05 -43.40 -6.05
N SER A 4 -34.77 -43.41 -5.68
CA SER A 4 -33.75 -42.53 -6.27
C SER A 4 -33.46 -43.01 -7.69
N HIS A 5 -33.98 -42.30 -8.69
CA HIS A 5 -33.58 -42.50 -10.08
C HIS A 5 -32.09 -42.17 -10.24
N VAL A 6 -31.24 -43.20 -10.28
CA VAL A 6 -29.84 -43.06 -10.67
C VAL A 6 -29.82 -42.78 -12.17
N THR A 7 -29.58 -41.51 -12.52
CA THR A 7 -29.45 -41.13 -13.93
C THR A 7 -28.09 -41.63 -14.43
N PRO A 8 -28.04 -42.50 -15.46
CA PRO A 8 -26.77 -42.99 -15.98
C PRO A 8 -25.98 -41.83 -16.56
N ALA A 9 -24.69 -41.73 -16.20
CA ALA A 9 -23.80 -40.71 -16.73
C ALA A 9 -23.72 -40.84 -18.25
N ARG A 10 -24.17 -39.80 -18.98
CA ARG A 10 -24.05 -39.77 -20.44
C ARG A 10 -22.56 -39.80 -20.82
N PRO A 11 -22.14 -40.67 -21.74
CA PRO A 11 -20.77 -40.68 -22.22
C PRO A 11 -20.48 -39.35 -22.91
N VAL A 12 -19.53 -38.61 -22.36
CA VAL A 12 -19.11 -37.32 -22.88
C VAL A 12 -18.37 -37.57 -24.21
N SER A 13 -18.70 -36.82 -25.25
CA SER A 13 -18.12 -37.03 -26.58
C SER A 13 -16.61 -36.76 -26.55
N LEU A 14 -15.80 -37.64 -27.15
CA LEU A 14 -14.37 -37.41 -27.36
C LEU A 14 -14.10 -36.06 -28.06
N PHE A 15 -15.03 -35.62 -28.91
CA PHE A 15 -14.96 -34.33 -29.59
C PHE A 15 -15.01 -33.15 -28.60
N THR A 16 -15.90 -33.22 -27.60
CA THR A 16 -16.00 -32.18 -26.56
C THR A 16 -14.75 -32.12 -25.69
N ILE A 17 -14.10 -33.26 -25.43
CA ILE A 17 -12.83 -33.32 -24.69
C ILE A 17 -11.72 -32.64 -25.50
N GLY A 18 -11.61 -32.97 -26.79
CA GLY A 18 -10.62 -32.34 -27.68
C GLY A 18 -10.80 -30.82 -27.79
N LEU A 19 -12.04 -30.35 -27.92
CA LEU A 19 -12.35 -28.92 -27.96
C LEU A 19 -11.90 -28.21 -26.68
N LEU A 20 -12.19 -28.78 -25.51
CA LEU A 20 -11.79 -28.18 -24.22
C LEU A 20 -10.27 -28.09 -24.09
N LEU A 21 -9.54 -29.12 -24.51
CA LEU A 21 -8.07 -29.09 -24.48
C LEU A 21 -7.49 -28.02 -25.41
N VAL A 22 -8.08 -27.82 -26.60
CA VAL A 22 -7.66 -26.78 -27.53
C VAL A 22 -7.91 -25.39 -26.96
N VAL A 23 -9.09 -25.15 -26.37
CA VAL A 23 -9.40 -23.87 -25.73
C VAL A 23 -8.48 -23.62 -24.54
N PHE A 24 -8.20 -24.65 -23.74
CA PHE A 24 -7.29 -24.56 -22.62
C PHE A 24 -5.85 -24.27 -23.06
N ALA A 25 -5.37 -24.93 -24.12
CA ALA A 25 -4.06 -24.65 -24.70
C ALA A 25 -3.97 -23.23 -25.25
N ALA A 26 -4.99 -22.75 -25.95
CA ALA A 26 -5.06 -21.38 -26.45
C ALA A 26 -5.06 -20.36 -25.28
N PHE A 27 -5.78 -20.65 -24.20
CA PHE A 27 -5.77 -19.84 -22.99
C PHE A 27 -4.36 -19.76 -22.38
N LEU A 28 -3.63 -20.89 -22.26
CA LEU A 28 -2.27 -20.90 -21.75
C LEU A 28 -1.30 -20.10 -22.63
N VAL A 29 -1.46 -20.15 -23.95
CA VAL A 29 -0.69 -19.34 -24.90
C VAL A 29 -0.97 -17.85 -24.68
N VAL A 30 -2.24 -17.45 -24.55
CA VAL A 30 -2.61 -16.06 -24.26
C VAL A 30 -2.02 -15.60 -22.94
N VAL A 31 -2.14 -16.39 -21.86
CA VAL A 31 -1.51 -16.05 -20.59
C VAL A 31 0.00 -15.93 -20.74
N ARG A 32 0.65 -16.85 -21.46
CA ARG A 32 2.11 -16.83 -21.60
C ARG A 32 2.65 -15.64 -22.39
N TYR A 33 1.90 -15.13 -23.38
CA TYR A 33 2.38 -14.10 -24.30
C TYR A 33 1.77 -12.72 -24.07
N LEU A 34 0.54 -12.63 -23.57
CA LEU A 34 -0.21 -11.37 -23.41
C LEU A 34 -0.42 -10.99 -21.93
N TYR A 35 -0.22 -11.91 -20.98
CA TYR A 35 -0.34 -11.58 -19.57
C TYR A 35 0.97 -11.00 -19.05
N THR A 36 1.03 -9.67 -18.95
CA THR A 36 1.98 -9.00 -18.06
C THR A 36 1.41 -9.06 -16.65
N PRO A 37 2.09 -9.71 -15.67
CA PRO A 37 1.64 -9.65 -14.30
C PRO A 37 1.56 -8.18 -13.90
N ALA A 38 0.39 -7.74 -13.41
CA ALA A 38 0.22 -6.41 -12.86
C ALA A 38 1.36 -6.20 -11.86
N ALA A 39 2.24 -5.24 -12.13
CA ALA A 39 3.38 -4.93 -11.28
C ALA A 39 2.87 -4.92 -9.84
N GLU A 40 3.35 -5.86 -9.02
CA GLU A 40 2.97 -5.97 -7.63
C GLU A 40 3.15 -4.57 -7.05
N ALA A 41 2.06 -3.98 -6.61
CA ALA A 41 2.12 -2.62 -6.12
C ALA A 41 3.21 -2.54 -5.04
N PRO A 42 3.97 -1.43 -4.96
CA PRO A 42 5.27 -1.36 -4.28
C PRO A 42 5.25 -1.70 -2.78
N TYR A 43 4.08 -1.98 -2.21
CA TYR A 43 3.89 -2.54 -0.87
C TYR A 43 4.12 -4.06 -0.77
N ASN A 44 4.04 -4.82 -1.87
CA ASN A 44 4.20 -6.28 -1.89
C ASN A 44 5.46 -6.76 -2.63
N ALA A 45 6.13 -5.88 -3.38
CA ALA A 45 7.29 -6.24 -4.16
C ALA A 45 8.43 -6.77 -3.26
N ALA A 46 9.01 -7.90 -3.65
CA ALA A 46 10.27 -8.38 -3.07
C ALA A 46 11.33 -7.26 -3.10
N ALA A 47 12.17 -7.18 -2.06
CA ALA A 47 13.17 -6.13 -1.87
C ALA A 47 14.05 -5.84 -3.10
N GLU A 48 14.25 -6.85 -3.95
CA GLU A 48 15.03 -6.78 -5.20
C GLU A 48 14.33 -6.01 -6.34
N ASN A 49 12.99 -5.93 -6.33
CA ASN A 49 12.19 -5.24 -7.34
C ASN A 49 11.77 -3.82 -6.93
N LEU A 50 12.33 -3.31 -5.83
CA LEU A 50 11.94 -2.03 -5.28
C LEU A 50 12.78 -0.90 -5.91
N PRO A 51 12.16 0.20 -6.39
CA PRO A 51 12.91 1.30 -6.97
C PRO A 51 13.81 1.98 -5.91
N LYS A 52 14.92 2.56 -6.37
CA LYS A 52 16.04 3.04 -5.53
C LYS A 52 15.62 4.09 -4.49
N ASP A 53 14.59 4.87 -4.78
CA ASP A 53 13.99 5.87 -3.88
C ASP A 53 13.22 5.24 -2.71
N MET A 54 12.84 3.97 -2.82
CA MET A 54 12.07 3.24 -1.82
C MET A 54 12.89 2.18 -1.06
N GLU A 55 14.21 2.13 -1.23
CA GLU A 55 15.10 1.16 -0.57
C GLU A 55 14.91 1.10 0.96
N TRP A 56 14.53 2.22 1.60
CA TRP A 56 14.22 2.27 3.03
C TRP A 56 13.08 1.32 3.45
N ARG A 57 12.25 0.86 2.50
CA ARG A 57 11.15 -0.09 2.72
C ARG A 57 11.55 -1.56 2.54
N ALA A 58 12.73 -1.83 1.97
CA ALA A 58 13.16 -3.16 1.56
C ALA A 58 13.20 -4.17 2.72
N THR A 59 13.73 -3.78 3.88
CA THR A 59 13.83 -4.65 5.06
C THR A 59 13.06 -4.07 6.24
N ALA A 60 12.68 -4.95 7.18
CA ALA A 60 12.00 -4.53 8.40
C ALA A 60 12.87 -3.59 9.26
N GLU A 61 14.18 -3.80 9.28
CA GLU A 61 15.13 -2.94 10.00
C GLU A 61 15.24 -1.54 9.38
N LEU A 62 15.36 -1.45 8.06
CA LEU A 62 15.41 -0.17 7.34
C LEU A 62 14.11 0.62 7.55
N ARG A 63 12.96 -0.05 7.53
CA ARG A 63 11.66 0.56 7.83
C ARG A 63 11.61 1.13 9.24
N ARG A 64 12.10 0.38 10.23
CA ARG A 64 12.15 0.84 11.62
C ARG A 64 13.07 2.05 11.78
N LYS A 65 14.23 2.03 11.13
CA LYS A 65 15.17 3.15 11.16
C LYS A 65 14.57 4.41 10.53
N ALA A 66 13.97 4.30 9.35
CA ALA A 66 13.30 5.41 8.67
C ALA A 66 12.16 6.00 9.53
N LEU A 67 11.38 5.15 10.20
CA LEU A 67 10.34 5.61 11.12
C LEU A 67 10.92 6.35 12.33
N ALA A 68 12.02 5.86 12.91
CA ALA A 68 12.67 6.51 14.03
C ALA A 68 13.24 7.89 13.63
N GLU A 69 13.86 7.99 12.46
CA GLU A 69 14.36 9.25 11.91
C GLU A 69 13.23 10.24 11.61
N LEU A 70 12.11 9.76 11.04
CA LEU A 70 10.93 10.58 10.79
C LEU A 70 10.39 11.16 12.11
N ARG A 71 10.19 10.31 13.12
CA ARG A 71 9.71 10.75 14.44
C ARG A 71 10.68 11.72 15.10
N ALA A 72 11.98 11.48 15.02
CA ALA A 72 12.98 12.40 15.56
C ALA A 72 12.90 13.78 14.88
N LYS A 73 12.70 13.81 13.56
CA LYS A 73 12.51 15.05 12.79
C LYS A 73 11.22 15.77 13.19
N GLU A 74 10.11 15.05 13.31
CA GLU A 74 8.82 15.60 13.75
C GLU A 74 8.92 16.20 15.16
N THR A 75 9.50 15.46 16.11
CA THR A 75 9.72 15.96 17.48
C THR A 75 10.58 17.21 17.49
N LYS A 76 11.66 17.24 16.70
CA LYS A 76 12.53 18.43 16.59
C LYS A 76 11.76 19.62 16.04
N GLN A 77 10.95 19.42 14.99
CA GLN A 77 10.10 20.48 14.44
C GLN A 77 9.10 20.96 15.49
N ALA A 78 8.36 20.05 16.14
CA ALA A 78 7.36 20.40 17.15
C ALA A 78 7.92 21.16 18.36
N ALA A 79 9.20 20.96 18.69
CA ALA A 79 9.86 21.61 19.83
C ALA A 79 10.70 22.85 19.46
N SER A 80 10.77 23.24 18.19
CA SER A 80 11.66 24.31 17.73
C SER A 80 10.94 25.50 17.13
N TYR A 81 11.60 26.65 17.18
CA TYR A 81 11.20 27.84 16.44
C TYR A 81 11.81 27.79 15.04
N ALA A 82 10.99 28.08 14.03
CA ALA A 82 11.44 28.17 12.65
C ALA A 82 10.64 29.21 11.88
N TRP A 83 11.26 29.79 10.85
CA TRP A 83 10.54 30.57 9.86
C TRP A 83 9.91 29.64 8.83
N ILE A 84 8.59 29.74 8.63
CA ILE A 84 7.89 28.99 7.58
C ILE A 84 7.85 29.83 6.30
N ASP A 85 7.40 31.08 6.44
CA ASP A 85 7.44 32.07 5.36
C ASP A 85 7.81 33.43 5.95
N GLN A 86 9.06 33.83 5.74
CA GLN A 86 9.56 35.10 6.24
C GLN A 86 8.92 36.31 5.56
N LYS A 87 8.50 36.19 4.29
CA LYS A 87 7.88 37.31 3.54
C LYS A 87 6.44 37.54 4.01
N ALA A 88 5.72 36.47 4.30
CA ALA A 88 4.38 36.53 4.86
C ALA A 88 4.36 36.73 6.39
N GLY A 89 5.53 36.74 7.06
CA GLY A 89 5.62 36.89 8.51
C GLY A 89 5.16 35.65 9.29
N VAL A 90 5.12 34.48 8.66
CA VAL A 90 4.62 33.24 9.26
C VAL A 90 5.77 32.47 9.91
N VAL A 91 5.65 32.29 11.22
CA VAL A 91 6.60 31.54 12.05
C VAL A 91 5.96 30.27 12.60
N GLN A 92 6.78 29.25 12.76
CA GLN A 92 6.50 28.08 13.55
C GLN A 92 6.94 28.33 14.99
N LEU A 93 6.04 28.09 15.93
CA LEU A 93 6.32 28.06 17.36
C LEU A 93 6.35 26.61 17.86
N PRO A 94 7.14 26.32 18.92
CA PRO A 94 7.03 25.07 19.64
C PRO A 94 5.59 24.85 20.10
N LEU A 95 5.13 23.61 20.00
CA LEU A 95 3.75 23.23 20.28
C LEU A 95 3.35 23.58 21.71
N ASP A 96 4.22 23.31 22.69
CA ASP A 96 3.99 23.65 24.09
C ASP A 96 3.73 25.14 24.28
N ARG A 97 4.52 25.98 23.60
CA ARG A 97 4.34 27.43 23.68
C ARG A 97 3.05 27.88 23.00
N ALA A 98 2.70 27.28 21.86
CA ALA A 98 1.45 27.58 21.18
C ALA A 98 0.23 27.23 22.04
N MET A 99 0.27 26.10 22.76
CA MET A 99 -0.77 25.71 23.70
C MET A 99 -0.92 26.72 24.85
N ASP A 100 0.19 27.11 25.48
CA ASP A 100 0.19 28.11 26.56
C ASP A 100 -0.42 29.44 26.11
N LEU A 101 0.02 29.96 24.96
CA LEU A 101 -0.47 31.21 24.40
C LEU A 101 -1.95 31.14 24.06
N THR A 102 -2.41 29.99 23.57
CA THR A 102 -3.82 29.76 23.27
C THR A 102 -4.65 29.84 24.53
N VAL A 103 -4.24 29.15 25.60
CA VAL A 103 -4.94 29.20 26.89
C VAL A 103 -4.97 30.62 27.45
N GLN A 104 -3.85 31.34 27.43
CA GLN A 104 -3.76 32.73 27.88
C GLN A 104 -4.71 33.64 27.09
N HIS A 105 -4.75 33.48 25.77
CA HIS A 105 -5.62 34.27 24.90
C HIS A 105 -7.11 34.09 25.23
N TYR A 106 -7.55 32.85 25.48
CA TYR A 106 -8.94 32.59 25.84
C TYR A 106 -9.29 33.02 27.27
N GLN A 107 -8.34 32.95 28.21
CA GLN A 107 -8.56 33.44 29.58
C GLN A 107 -8.71 34.96 29.64
N ALA A 108 -7.89 35.71 28.90
CA ALA A 108 -7.94 37.17 28.87
C ALA A 108 -9.19 37.74 28.18
N LYS A 109 -9.92 36.92 27.42
CA LYS A 109 -11.16 37.30 26.72
C LYS A 109 -12.42 37.10 27.57
N LYS A 110 -12.28 36.52 28.76
CA LYS A 110 -13.35 36.29 29.73
C LYS A 110 -13.37 37.38 30.79
#